data_AF-A0AAE3SM94-F1
#
_entry.id   AF-A0AAE3SM94-F1
#
_cell.length_a   1.000
_cell.length_b   1.000
_cell.length_c   1.000
_cell.angle_alpha   90.00
_cell.angle_beta   90.00
_cell.angle_gamma   90.00
#
_symmetry.space_group_name_H-M   'P 1'
#
loop_
_entity.id
_entity.type
_entity.pdbx_description
1 polymer ?
#
loop_
_entity_poly.entity_id
_entity_poly.type
_entity_poly.pdbx_seq_one_letter_code
_entity_poly.pdbx_strand_id
1 'polypeptide(L)'
;MNTSELLHTIAKDRIAGLRTIDSYQLKPTVVRVTSPDMSLDLKNDMWILNTKGLPGSIDELEMISSDNVFTATPEEYDFMDEYRYQVFTDYIDIKTQTESFKPYRLEFVKIIPHRN
;
A
#
# COMPACT_ATOMS: atom_id res chain seq x y z
N MET A 1 -12.06 14.43 9.15
CA MET A 1 -10.66 14.54 8.70
C MET A 1 -10.66 14.16 7.23
N ASN A 2 -10.06 14.95 6.35
CA ASN A 2 -10.02 14.57 4.92
C ASN A 2 -8.90 13.53 4.68
N THR A 3 -9.04 12.73 3.62
CA THR A 3 -8.10 11.67 3.22
C THR A 3 -6.64 12.16 3.17
N SER A 4 -6.41 13.40 2.75
CA SER A 4 -5.07 14.01 2.67
C SER A 4 -4.45 14.24 4.04
N GLU A 5 -5.19 14.79 5.00
CA GLU A 5 -4.73 15.02 6.38
C GLU A 5 -4.38 13.70 7.09
N LEU A 6 -5.16 12.65 6.85
CA LEU A 6 -4.92 11.32 7.39
C LEU A 6 -3.62 10.71 6.84
N LEU A 7 -3.42 10.76 5.52
CA LEU A 7 -2.18 10.29 4.87
C LEU A 7 -0.95 11.03 5.40
N HIS A 8 -1.04 12.34 5.59
CA HIS A 8 0.06 13.13 6.16
C HIS A 8 0.34 12.76 7.61
N THR A 9 -0.68 12.46 8.42
CA THR A 9 -0.53 12.02 9.81
C THR A 9 0.22 10.70 9.89
N ILE A 10 -0.20 9.70 9.11
CA ILE A 10 0.45 8.39 9.08
C ILE A 10 1.88 8.47 8.58
N ALA A 11 2.11 9.24 7.51
CA ALA A 11 3.45 9.46 7.00
C ALA A 11 4.35 10.13 8.05
N LYS A 12 3.84 11.15 8.75
CA LYS A 12 4.59 11.83 9.81
C LYS A 12 4.93 10.89 10.96
N ASP A 13 3.99 10.07 11.43
CA ASP A 13 4.22 9.12 12.52
C ASP A 13 5.29 8.08 12.17
N ARG A 14 5.27 7.57 10.93
CA ARG A 14 6.28 6.62 10.44
C ARG A 14 7.65 7.27 10.28
N ILE A 15 7.71 8.47 9.72
CA ILE A 15 8.96 9.23 9.54
C ILE A 15 9.56 9.65 10.89
N ALA A 16 8.75 10.06 11.87
CA ALA A 16 9.22 10.44 13.21
C ALA A 16 9.91 9.27 13.96
N GLY A 17 9.56 8.02 13.64
CA GLY A 17 10.27 6.84 14.15
C GLY A 17 11.70 6.69 13.61
N LEU A 18 12.04 7.36 12.51
CA LEU A 18 13.31 7.26 11.81
C LEU A 18 14.15 8.52 12.09
N ARG A 19 15.03 8.45 13.10
CA ARG A 19 15.80 9.57 13.70
C ARG A 19 16.69 10.39 12.73
N THR A 20 16.73 10.09 11.44
CA THR A 20 17.66 10.69 10.45
C THR A 20 16.96 11.33 9.25
N ILE A 21 15.64 11.50 9.31
CA ILE A 21 14.85 12.05 8.20
C ILE A 21 14.31 13.42 8.60
N ASP A 22 14.64 14.44 7.81
CA ASP A 22 14.28 15.83 8.08
C ASP A 22 12.96 16.24 7.41
N SER A 23 12.63 15.59 6.28
CA SER A 23 11.39 15.86 5.54
C SER A 23 10.96 14.65 4.70
N TYR A 24 9.73 14.69 4.18
CA TYR A 24 9.21 13.65 3.29
C TYR A 24 8.35 14.27 2.19
N GLN A 25 8.28 13.58 1.05
CA GLN A 25 7.36 13.89 -0.04
C GLN A 25 6.33 12.77 -0.18
N LEU A 26 5.06 13.13 -0.39
CA LEU A 26 4.02 12.19 -0.81
C LEU A 26 3.88 12.19 -2.33
N LYS A 27 3.87 11.01 -2.93
CA LYS A 27 3.69 10.84 -4.38
C LYS A 27 2.69 9.73 -4.68
N PRO A 28 1.55 10.02 -5.34
CA PRO A 28 0.65 8.98 -5.83
C PRO A 28 1.38 8.03 -6.78
N THR A 29 1.08 6.75 -6.68
CA THR A 29 1.65 5.71 -7.54
C THR A 29 0.62 4.66 -7.84
N VAL A 30 0.61 4.20 -9.09
CA VAL A 30 -0.27 3.12 -9.54
C VAL A 30 0.60 1.94 -9.91
N VAL A 31 0.29 0.78 -9.35
CA VAL A 31 0.88 -0.51 -9.71
C VAL A 31 -0.11 -1.25 -10.59
N ARG A 32 0.35 -1.71 -11.74
CA ARG A 32 -0.41 -2.66 -12.55
C ARG A 32 -0.02 -4.08 -12.15
N VAL A 33 -0.92 -4.78 -11.49
CA VAL A 33 -0.73 -6.20 -11.17
C VAL A 33 -0.99 -7.00 -12.43
N THR A 34 0.04 -7.70 -12.91
CA THR A 34 0.01 -8.40 -14.22
C THR A 34 0.19 -9.91 -14.11
N SER A 35 0.44 -10.40 -12.90
CA SER A 35 0.58 -11.80 -12.52
C SER A 35 -0.13 -12.02 -11.17
N PRO A 36 -0.70 -13.21 -10.91
CA PRO A 36 -1.30 -13.53 -9.61
C PRO A 36 -0.28 -13.47 -8.47
N ASP A 37 1.00 -13.71 -8.75
CA ASP A 37 2.11 -13.53 -7.81
C ASP A 37 3.07 -12.49 -8.39
N MET A 38 3.30 -11.42 -7.65
CA MET A 38 4.15 -10.31 -8.10
C MET A 38 4.87 -9.67 -6.91
N SER A 39 6.19 -9.50 -7.03
CA SER A 39 7.00 -8.80 -6.03
C SER A 39 7.43 -7.43 -6.51
N LEU A 40 7.48 -6.47 -5.60
CA LEU A 40 7.96 -5.11 -5.80
C LEU A 40 9.07 -4.78 -4.81
N ASP A 41 10.17 -4.22 -5.29
CA ASP A 41 11.22 -3.63 -4.45
C ASP A 41 10.86 -2.15 -4.17
N LEU A 42 10.71 -1.81 -2.88
CA LEU A 42 10.36 -0.46 -2.43
C LEU A 42 11.59 0.41 -2.16
N LYS A 43 12.80 -0.17 -2.17
CA LYS A 43 14.06 0.49 -1.84
C LYS A 43 13.98 1.15 -0.45
N ASN A 44 14.08 2.48 -0.39
CA ASN A 44 13.98 3.26 0.85
C ASN A 44 12.63 4.00 0.97
N ASP A 45 11.70 3.79 0.03
CA ASP A 45 10.38 4.42 0.05
C ASP A 45 9.44 3.57 0.92
N MET A 46 8.48 4.22 1.57
CA MET A 46 7.38 3.53 2.25
C MET A 46 6.10 3.73 1.46
N TRP A 47 5.26 2.71 1.34
CA TRP A 47 4.07 2.76 0.49
C TRP A 47 2.82 2.54 1.30
N ILE A 48 1.86 3.45 1.15
CA ILE A 48 0.54 3.37 1.76
C ILE A 48 -0.45 2.86 0.71
N LEU A 49 -1.15 1.76 0.98
CA LEU A 49 -2.25 1.31 0.11
C LEU A 49 -3.41 2.30 0.15
N ASN A 50 -3.84 2.79 -1.01
CA ASN A 50 -4.91 3.79 -1.16
C ASN A 50 -5.91 3.41 -2.27
N THR A 51 -6.05 2.12 -2.57
CA THR A 51 -7.02 1.68 -3.59
C THR A 51 -8.43 1.74 -3.01
N LYS A 52 -9.40 2.22 -3.79
CA LYS A 52 -10.79 2.41 -3.38
C LYS A 52 -11.70 1.19 -3.53
N GLY A 53 -11.17 0.05 -3.99
CA GLY A 53 -11.92 -1.18 -4.17
C GLY A 53 -11.11 -2.22 -4.93
N LEU A 54 -11.48 -3.49 -4.78
CA LEU A 54 -10.89 -4.60 -5.53
C LEU A 54 -11.79 -5.02 -6.70
N PRO A 55 -11.22 -5.49 -7.83
CA PRO A 55 -12.01 -6.15 -8.86
C PRO A 55 -12.77 -7.34 -8.27
N GLY A 56 -14.08 -7.44 -8.51
CA GLY A 56 -14.90 -8.56 -8.03
C GLY A 56 -14.57 -9.93 -8.64
N SER A 57 -13.55 -10.02 -9.50
CA SER A 57 -12.97 -11.30 -9.95
C SER A 57 -11.90 -11.85 -9.00
N ILE A 58 -11.47 -11.07 -8.02
CA ILE A 58 -10.50 -11.48 -7.01
C ILE A 58 -11.27 -12.06 -5.83
N ASP A 59 -10.91 -13.25 -5.38
CA ASP A 59 -11.51 -13.87 -4.20
C ASP A 59 -10.81 -13.36 -2.92
N GLU A 60 -9.49 -13.19 -2.98
CA GLU A 60 -8.67 -12.67 -1.88
C GLU A 60 -7.41 -11.97 -2.42
N LEU A 61 -7.03 -10.87 -1.78
CA LEU A 61 -5.76 -10.18 -1.97
C LEU A 61 -4.89 -10.32 -0.72
N GLU A 62 -3.68 -10.81 -0.89
CA GLU A 62 -2.63 -10.82 0.14
C GLU A 62 -1.48 -9.89 -0.30
N MET A 63 -1.01 -9.04 0.61
CA MET A 63 0.16 -8.19 0.44
C MET A 63 1.08 -8.32 1.65
N ILE A 64 2.33 -8.72 1.41
CA ILE A 64 3.32 -8.96 2.45
C ILE A 64 4.50 -8.00 2.25
N SER A 65 4.93 -7.33 3.32
CA SER A 65 6.18 -6.58 3.40
C SER A 65 7.02 -7.07 4.57
N SER A 66 8.17 -6.44 4.82
CA SER A 66 9.03 -6.78 5.96
C SER A 66 8.36 -6.53 7.32
N ASP A 67 7.46 -5.55 7.39
CA ASP A 67 6.82 -5.08 8.61
C ASP A 67 5.31 -5.36 8.68
N ASN A 68 4.71 -5.89 7.60
CA ASN A 68 3.26 -5.96 7.50
C ASN A 68 2.78 -7.18 6.68
N VAL A 69 1.65 -7.74 7.10
CA VAL A 69 0.90 -8.72 6.32
C VAL A 69 -0.53 -8.22 6.26
N PHE A 70 -1.00 -7.98 5.04
CA PHE A 70 -2.33 -7.50 4.73
C PHE A 70 -3.07 -8.54 3.90
N THR A 71 -4.22 -8.98 4.38
CA THR A 71 -5.09 -9.91 3.66
C THR A 71 -6.51 -9.37 3.69
N ALA A 72 -7.20 -9.38 2.55
CA ALA A 72 -8.59 -8.98 2.47
C ALA A 72 -9.31 -9.66 1.30
N THR A 73 -10.55 -10.10 1.55
CA THR A 73 -11.54 -10.37 0.51
C THR A 73 -12.11 -9.05 -0.06
N PRO A 74 -12.77 -9.05 -1.23
CA PRO A 74 -13.41 -7.83 -1.76
C PRO A 74 -14.39 -7.18 -0.80
N GLU A 75 -15.20 -7.97 -0.09
CA GLU A 75 -16.16 -7.45 0.88
C GLU A 75 -15.44 -6.77 2.04
N GLU A 76 -14.47 -7.45 2.66
CA GLU A 76 -13.67 -6.86 3.74
C GLU A 76 -12.94 -5.60 3.28
N TYR A 77 -12.45 -5.59 2.04
CA TYR A 77 -11.79 -4.45 1.44
C TYR A 77 -12.74 -3.25 1.29
N ASP A 78 -13.98 -3.47 0.88
CA ASP A 78 -14.99 -2.41 0.72
C ASP A 78 -15.48 -1.87 2.08
N PHE A 79 -15.45 -2.70 3.12
CA PHE A 79 -15.78 -2.30 4.50
C PHE A 79 -14.57 -1.82 5.30
N MET A 80 -13.36 -1.93 4.75
CA MET A 80 -12.19 -1.33 5.35
C MET A 80 -12.33 0.18 5.27
N ASP A 81 -12.81 0.73 6.38
CA ASP A 81 -12.82 2.15 6.67
C ASP A 81 -11.45 2.76 6.26
N GLU A 82 -11.46 3.98 5.72
CA GLU A 82 -10.31 4.72 5.14
C GLU A 82 -9.06 4.81 6.07
N TYR A 83 -9.14 4.26 7.27
CA TYR A 83 -8.20 4.29 8.39
C TYR A 83 -7.20 3.13 8.46
N ARG A 84 -7.32 2.07 7.65
CA ARG A 84 -6.29 1.01 7.59
C ARG A 84 -5.36 1.20 6.40
N TYR A 85 -4.78 2.38 6.32
CA TYR A 85 -3.59 2.65 5.51
C TYR A 85 -2.43 1.79 6.02
N GLN A 86 -2.39 0.54 5.54
CA GLN A 86 -1.24 -0.32 5.78
C GLN A 86 -0.05 0.29 5.07
N VAL A 87 1.01 0.49 5.86
CA VAL A 87 2.30 0.96 5.38
C VAL A 87 3.13 -0.28 5.10
N PHE A 88 3.75 -0.31 3.94
CA PHE A 88 4.65 -1.37 3.50
C PHE A 88 6.05 -0.79 3.31
N THR A 89 7.06 -1.55 3.71
CA THR A 89 8.49 -1.17 3.65
C THR A 89 9.35 -2.29 3.07
N ASP A 90 10.53 -1.95 2.55
CA ASP A 90 11.51 -2.81 1.86
C ASP A 90 11.00 -3.47 0.57
N TYR A 91 9.91 -4.24 0.64
CA TYR A 91 9.29 -4.93 -0.49
C TYR A 91 7.76 -5.03 -0.33
N ILE A 92 7.07 -5.40 -1.41
CA ILE A 92 5.68 -5.87 -1.38
C ILE A 92 5.57 -7.11 -2.24
N ASP A 93 5.25 -8.24 -1.63
CA ASP A 93 4.77 -9.42 -2.34
C ASP A 93 3.25 -9.35 -2.42
N ILE A 94 2.73 -9.26 -3.63
CA ILE A 94 1.30 -9.21 -3.95
C ILE A 94 0.89 -10.59 -4.44
N LYS A 95 -0.08 -11.19 -3.76
CA LYS A 95 -0.70 -12.45 -4.18
C LYS A 95 -2.20 -12.28 -4.36
N THR A 96 -2.71 -12.78 -5.48
CA THR A 96 -4.12 -12.70 -5.87
C THR A 96 -4.69 -14.10 -5.96
N GLN A 97 -5.67 -14.42 -5.12
CA GLN A 97 -6.48 -15.63 -5.28
C GLN A 97 -7.66 -15.31 -6.21
N THR A 98 -7.80 -16.12 -7.27
CA THR A 98 -8.86 -15.96 -8.28
C THR A 98 -8.92 -17.20 -9.16
N GLU A 99 -10.11 -17.59 -9.61
CA GLU A 99 -10.29 -18.67 -10.60
C GLU A 99 -9.67 -18.32 -11.97
N SER A 100 -9.69 -17.04 -12.35
CA SER A 100 -9.19 -16.57 -13.65
C SER A 100 -8.58 -15.19 -13.52
N PHE A 101 -7.26 -15.15 -13.48
CA PHE A 101 -6.52 -13.91 -13.30
C PHE A 101 -6.74 -12.92 -14.46
N LYS A 102 -7.08 -11.69 -14.10
CA LYS A 102 -7.14 -10.54 -15.01
C LYS A 102 -6.27 -9.41 -14.45
N PRO A 103 -5.41 -8.77 -15.27
CA PRO A 103 -4.60 -7.66 -14.79
C PRO A 103 -5.47 -6.52 -14.23
N TYR A 104 -5.06 -5.98 -13.09
CA TYR A 104 -5.77 -4.90 -12.41
C TYR A 104 -4.81 -3.84 -11.88
N ARG A 105 -5.36 -2.81 -11.23
CA ARG A 105 -4.59 -1.68 -10.71
C ARG A 105 -4.77 -1.59 -9.21
N LEU A 106 -3.64 -1.38 -8.53
CA LEU A 106 -3.61 -0.96 -7.13
C LEU A 106 -3.04 0.46 -7.07
N GLU A 107 -3.66 1.29 -6.26
CA GLU A 107 -3.25 2.67 -6.02
C GLU A 107 -2.56 2.75 -4.66
N PHE A 108 -1.42 3.42 -4.64
CA PHE A 108 -0.61 3.64 -3.46
C PHE A 108 -0.23 5.12 -3.35
N VAL A 109 0.14 5.53 -2.15
CA VAL A 109 0.84 6.79 -1.90
C VAL A 109 2.23 6.44 -1.39
N LYS A 110 3.25 6.84 -2.14
CA LYS A 110 4.65 6.71 -1.71
C LYS A 110 5.00 7.82 -0.74
N ILE A 111 5.66 7.47 0.35
CA ILE A 111 6.37 8.36 1.24
C ILE A 111 7.85 8.26 0.88
N ILE A 112 8.38 9.34 0.30
CA ILE A 112 9.79 9.44 -0.10
C ILE A 112 10.50 10.23 1.00
N PRO A 113 11.35 9.60 1.82
CA PRO A 113 12.07 10.30 2.87
C PRO A 113 13.27 11.06 2.30
N HIS A 114 13.48 12.28 2.80
CA HIS A 114 14.66 13.10 2.48
C HIS A 114 15.52 13.30 3.73
N ARG A 115 16.81 13.00 3.59
CA ARG A 115 17.85 13.36 4.56
C ARG A 115 18.52 14.63 4.04
N ASN A 116 18.63 15.67 4.86
CA ASN A 116 19.44 16.84 4.51
C ASN A 116 20.93 16.53 4.58
#